data_AF-A0A2P0AXU1-F1
#
_entry.id   AF-A0A2P0AXU1-F1
#
_cell.length_a   1.000
_cell.length_b   1.000
_cell.length_c   1.000
_cell.angle_alpha   90.00
_cell.angle_beta   90.00
_cell.angle_gamma   90.00
#
_symmetry.space_group_name_H-M   'P 1'
#
loop_
_entity.id
_entity.type
_entity.pdbx_description
1 polymer ?
#
loop_
_entity_poly.entity_id
_entity_poly.type
_entity_poly.pdbx_seq_one_letter_code
_entity_poly.pdbx_strand_id
1 'polypeptide(L)'
;MADAYDILGIGRSASEKEIKSAYRTLAKQLHPDRNKDNPKAAERFSDITKAYDLLSDKDQRARYDRGEIDLEGNPTNPFGGGGFGGSGAGPRGGYSNQDFRGFGGEDVDLGDLFEGLFGGGRTGPMGGGSTRGSGFGSRSAPPRKGADIAYRLRVPFVDAARLIDQRITLSDGKTIDLKLPAGVESGTQMRLRGKGEQGPGGAGDALVTVEIDKHPHFERDGDRVRLELPITLSEAVRGGKVRVPTVDGPVMLTIKPGTSGGTTMRLSGKGFSRKTGGRGDQLVTIQIVLPEDIGPLQQALEGWTDTSDPRADLST
;
A
#
# COMPACT_ATOMS: atom_id res chain seq x y z
N MET A 1 22.52 -30.21 15.24
CA MET A 1 22.12 -29.05 14.41
C MET A 1 20.65 -28.82 14.70
N ALA A 2 20.24 -27.62 15.08
CA ALA A 2 18.83 -27.36 15.41
C ALA A 2 18.00 -27.43 14.11
N ASP A 3 16.90 -28.18 14.13
CA ASP A 3 15.96 -28.29 13.01
C ASP A 3 15.22 -26.95 12.79
N ALA A 4 14.77 -26.65 11.57
CA ALA A 4 14.02 -25.43 11.27
C ALA A 4 12.77 -25.29 12.15
N TYR A 5 12.11 -26.42 12.44
CA TYR A 5 10.95 -26.48 13.33
C TYR A 5 11.33 -26.22 14.79
N ASP A 6 12.47 -26.73 15.25
CA ASP A 6 12.99 -26.50 16.60
C ASP A 6 13.39 -25.04 16.82
N ILE A 7 13.95 -24.39 15.78
CA ILE A 7 14.32 -22.97 15.79
C ILE A 7 13.07 -22.09 16.01
N LEU A 8 11.94 -22.44 15.39
CA LEU A 8 10.66 -21.76 15.59
C LEU A 8 9.87 -22.24 16.82
N GLY A 9 10.33 -23.30 17.50
CA GLY A 9 9.68 -23.88 18.67
C GLY A 9 8.34 -24.54 18.36
N ILE A 10 8.20 -25.14 17.18
CA ILE A 10 6.97 -25.79 16.68
C ILE A 10 7.23 -27.23 16.27
N GLY A 11 6.18 -28.05 16.18
CA GLY A 11 6.29 -29.43 15.69
C GLY A 11 6.38 -29.50 14.16
N ARG A 12 6.97 -30.57 13.61
CA ARG A 12 7.08 -30.83 12.16
C ARG A 12 5.72 -30.89 11.44
N SER A 13 4.67 -31.28 12.16
CA SER A 13 3.28 -31.32 11.67
C SER A 13 2.56 -29.97 11.72
N ALA A 14 3.24 -28.87 12.10
CA ALA A 14 2.64 -27.55 12.21
C ALA A 14 2.03 -27.08 10.87
N SER A 15 0.84 -26.52 10.96
CA SER A 15 0.17 -25.85 9.86
C SER A 15 0.88 -24.55 9.47
N GLU A 16 0.67 -24.07 8.24
CA GLU A 16 1.19 -22.77 7.78
C GLU A 16 0.81 -21.61 8.72
N LYS A 17 -0.39 -21.69 9.30
CA LYS A 17 -0.89 -20.70 10.25
C LYS A 17 -0.07 -20.71 11.54
N GLU A 18 0.30 -21.88 12.04
CA GLU A 18 1.12 -22.04 13.24
C GLU A 18 2.56 -21.58 12.99
N ILE A 19 3.15 -21.92 11.83
CA ILE A 19 4.48 -21.45 11.42
C ILE A 19 4.53 -19.91 11.39
N LYS A 20 3.55 -19.29 10.74
CA LYS A 20 3.45 -17.82 10.64
C LYS A 20 3.19 -17.15 11.99
N SER A 21 2.41 -17.79 12.86
CA SER A 21 2.12 -17.26 14.20
C SER A 21 3.34 -17.33 15.12
N ALA A 22 4.09 -18.44 15.07
CA ALA A 22 5.32 -18.63 15.84
C ALA A 22 6.39 -17.61 15.44
N TYR A 23 6.63 -17.45 14.13
CA TYR A 23 7.58 -16.45 13.62
C TYR A 23 7.24 -15.03 14.09
N ARG A 24 5.98 -14.59 13.93
CA ARG A 24 5.57 -13.24 14.37
C ARG A 24 5.78 -13.00 15.86
N THR A 25 5.55 -14.02 16.68
CA THR A 25 5.72 -13.93 18.12
C THR A 25 7.20 -13.78 18.48
N LEU A 26 8.07 -14.60 17.88
CA LEU A 26 9.51 -14.56 18.10
C LEU A 26 10.15 -13.29 17.52
N ALA A 27 9.75 -12.87 16.32
CA ALA A 27 10.24 -11.65 15.67
C ALA A 27 9.94 -10.40 16.52
N LYS A 28 8.76 -10.31 17.13
CA LYS A 28 8.41 -9.19 18.03
C LYS A 28 9.21 -9.20 19.33
N GLN A 29 9.59 -10.38 19.82
CA GLN A 29 10.39 -10.53 21.05
C GLN A 29 11.87 -10.23 20.79
N LEU A 30 12.39 -10.64 19.64
CA LEU A 30 13.81 -10.59 19.28
C LEU A 30 14.16 -9.40 18.37
N HIS A 31 13.20 -8.51 18.08
CA HIS A 31 13.41 -7.35 17.21
C HIS A 31 14.62 -6.50 17.66
N PRO A 32 15.49 -6.05 16.73
CA PRO A 32 16.68 -5.25 17.05
C PRO A 32 16.37 -3.99 17.84
N ASP A 33 15.27 -3.29 17.54
CA ASP A 33 14.89 -2.08 18.29
C ASP A 33 14.63 -2.29 19.78
N ARG A 34 14.20 -3.49 20.17
CA ARG A 34 13.94 -3.85 21.57
C ARG A 34 15.14 -4.49 22.25
N ASN A 35 16.15 -4.90 21.48
CA ASN A 35 17.28 -5.71 21.94
C ASN A 35 18.62 -5.16 21.43
N LYS A 36 18.78 -3.83 21.42
CA LYS A 36 19.93 -3.12 20.82
C LYS A 36 21.28 -3.54 21.39
N ASP A 37 21.32 -3.94 22.65
CA ASP A 37 22.56 -4.29 23.38
C ASP A 37 22.73 -5.82 23.57
N ASN A 38 21.88 -6.64 22.96
CA ASN A 38 21.93 -8.10 23.13
C ASN A 38 22.31 -8.81 21.81
N PRO A 39 23.60 -9.13 21.58
CA PRO A 39 24.04 -9.79 20.35
C PRO A 39 23.42 -11.18 20.16
N LYS A 40 23.05 -11.87 21.25
CA LYS A 40 22.37 -13.18 21.19
C LYS A 40 20.94 -13.06 20.67
N ALA A 41 20.28 -11.90 20.85
CA ALA A 41 18.96 -11.67 20.30
C ALA A 41 19.01 -11.46 18.79
N ALA A 42 20.04 -10.79 18.28
CA ALA A 42 20.27 -10.60 16.85
C ALA A 42 20.60 -11.92 16.13
N GLU A 43 21.47 -12.75 16.72
CA GLU A 43 21.79 -14.09 16.22
C GLU A 43 20.53 -14.97 16.16
N ARG A 44 19.75 -14.99 17.25
CA ARG A 44 18.50 -15.74 17.30
C ARG A 44 17.44 -15.20 16.34
N PHE A 45 17.40 -13.88 16.10
CA PHE A 45 16.50 -13.25 15.12
C PHE A 45 16.84 -13.66 13.67
N SER A 46 18.14 -13.77 13.36
CA SER A 46 18.62 -14.32 12.09
C SER A 46 18.17 -15.76 11.91
N ASP A 47 18.37 -16.61 12.92
CA ASP A 47 18.03 -18.04 12.83
C ASP A 47 16.53 -18.27 12.63
N ILE A 48 15.66 -17.56 13.36
CA ILE A 48 14.20 -17.70 13.18
C ILE A 48 13.73 -17.19 11.82
N THR A 49 14.45 -16.24 11.22
CA THR A 49 14.08 -15.68 9.91
C THR A 49 14.42 -16.68 8.82
N LYS A 50 15.62 -17.27 8.85
CA LYS A 50 16.00 -18.36 7.92
C LYS A 50 15.05 -19.55 8.02
N ALA A 51 14.70 -19.95 9.24
CA ALA A 51 13.74 -21.04 9.45
C ALA A 51 12.34 -20.71 8.91
N TYR A 52 11.89 -19.46 9.07
CA TYR A 52 10.60 -19.03 8.52
C TYR A 52 10.60 -18.98 7.00
N ASP A 53 11.64 -18.44 6.38
CA ASP A 53 11.73 -18.33 4.92
C ASP A 53 11.64 -19.72 4.27
N LEU A 54 12.41 -20.68 4.78
CA LEU A 54 12.41 -22.08 4.34
C LEU A 54 11.05 -22.77 4.52
N LEU A 55 10.39 -22.57 5.68
CA LEU A 55 9.14 -23.27 6.03
C LEU A 55 7.87 -22.58 5.48
N SER A 56 7.97 -21.32 5.07
CA SER A 56 6.85 -20.53 4.54
C SER A 56 6.54 -20.84 3.08
N ASP A 57 7.56 -21.27 2.32
CA ASP A 57 7.40 -21.74 0.94
C ASP A 57 7.11 -23.25 0.92
N LYS A 58 6.02 -23.63 0.26
CA LYS A 58 5.54 -25.03 0.23
C LYS A 58 6.53 -25.98 -0.42
N ASP A 59 7.20 -25.54 -1.48
CA ASP A 59 8.10 -26.37 -2.27
C ASP A 59 9.47 -26.48 -1.57
N GLN A 60 9.93 -25.41 -0.92
CA GLN A 60 11.13 -25.46 -0.07
C GLN A 60 10.90 -26.32 1.17
N ARG A 61 9.80 -26.12 1.90
CA ARG A 61 9.43 -26.96 3.04
C ARG A 61 9.39 -28.44 2.67
N ALA A 62 8.75 -28.79 1.56
CA ALA A 62 8.65 -30.16 1.11
C ALA A 62 10.01 -30.76 0.73
N ARG A 63 10.91 -29.99 0.11
CA ARG A 63 12.29 -30.41 -0.21
C ARG A 63 13.13 -30.60 1.07
N TYR A 64 12.98 -29.69 2.03
CA TYR A 64 13.65 -29.76 3.32
C TYR A 64 13.18 -30.97 4.13
N ASP A 65 11.87 -31.22 4.17
CA ASP A 65 11.27 -32.38 4.84
C ASP A 65 11.73 -33.72 4.23
N ARG A 66 12.03 -33.73 2.92
CA ARG A 66 12.62 -34.88 2.21
C ARG A 66 14.15 -34.97 2.33
N GLY A 67 14.79 -34.00 3.00
CA GLY A 67 16.23 -33.93 3.17
C GLY A 67 16.98 -33.60 1.88
N GLU A 68 16.32 -33.03 0.86
CA GLU A 68 16.92 -32.64 -0.42
C GLU A 68 17.68 -31.32 -0.32
N ILE A 69 17.31 -30.46 0.64
CA ILE A 69 17.96 -29.17 0.92
C ILE A 69 18.24 -29.02 2.42
N ASP A 70 19.27 -28.24 2.75
CA ASP A 70 19.64 -27.88 4.13
C ASP A 70 18.87 -26.64 4.64
N LEU A 71 19.22 -26.16 5.84
CA LEU A 71 18.60 -25.00 6.50
C LEU A 71 18.82 -23.69 5.72
N GLU A 72 19.86 -23.65 4.91
CA GLU A 72 20.22 -22.55 4.03
C GLU A 72 19.61 -22.68 2.62
N GLY A 73 18.85 -23.76 2.38
CA GLY A 73 18.21 -24.05 1.10
C GLY A 73 19.15 -24.66 0.05
N ASN A 74 20.36 -25.08 0.43
CA ASN A 74 21.33 -25.69 -0.49
C ASN A 74 21.08 -27.19 -0.65
N PRO A 75 21.29 -27.76 -1.84
CA PRO A 75 21.18 -29.19 -2.05
C PRO A 75 22.13 -30.00 -1.15
N THR A 76 21.59 -30.97 -0.42
CA THR A 76 22.37 -31.84 0.49
C THR A 76 23.16 -32.92 -0.24
N ASN A 77 22.80 -33.24 -1.49
CA ASN A 77 23.46 -34.24 -2.34
C ASN A 77 23.83 -33.67 -3.72
N PRO A 78 25.06 -33.17 -3.91
CA PRO A 78 25.50 -32.64 -5.22
C PRO A 78 25.76 -33.73 -6.29
N PHE A 79 25.78 -35.02 -5.93
CA PHE A 79 26.25 -36.11 -6.82
C PHE A 79 25.47 -37.44 -6.75
N GLY A 80 24.23 -37.48 -6.25
CA GLY A 80 23.49 -38.75 -6.06
C GLY A 80 22.27 -38.95 -6.98
N GLY A 81 22.45 -39.62 -8.13
CA GLY A 81 21.36 -40.32 -8.86
C GLY A 81 21.32 -40.14 -10.40
N GLY A 82 21.99 -41.03 -11.15
CA GLY A 82 21.93 -41.15 -12.63
C GLY A 82 20.57 -41.66 -13.15
N GLY A 83 20.20 -41.68 -14.44
CA GLY A 83 20.78 -41.42 -15.77
C GLY A 83 19.58 -41.25 -16.76
N PHE A 84 19.64 -40.73 -17.99
CA PHE A 84 20.44 -41.11 -19.15
C PHE A 84 20.18 -40.11 -20.31
N GLY A 85 21.24 -39.67 -21.03
CA GLY A 85 21.27 -39.20 -22.43
C GLY A 85 20.54 -37.89 -22.80
N GLY A 86 21.09 -36.92 -23.53
CA GLY A 86 22.33 -36.77 -24.29
C GLY A 86 22.15 -35.60 -25.28
N SER A 87 23.21 -34.83 -25.51
CA SER A 87 23.42 -33.80 -26.55
C SER A 87 22.65 -32.46 -26.47
N GLY A 88 23.40 -31.37 -26.26
CA GLY A 88 22.94 -29.99 -26.50
C GLY A 88 23.78 -28.95 -25.76
N ALA A 89 24.45 -28.06 -26.50
CA ALA A 89 25.41 -27.07 -26.03
C ALA A 89 24.83 -25.95 -25.12
N GLY A 90 25.64 -25.36 -24.23
CA GLY A 90 25.35 -24.08 -23.57
C GLY A 90 26.25 -23.77 -22.34
N PRO A 91 26.71 -22.53 -22.14
CA PRO A 91 27.80 -22.19 -21.21
C PRO A 91 27.36 -22.12 -19.73
N ARG A 92 28.30 -22.50 -18.86
CA ARG A 92 28.31 -22.35 -17.39
C ARG A 92 27.57 -21.10 -16.88
N GLY A 93 26.49 -21.32 -16.12
CA GLY A 93 25.82 -20.30 -15.31
C GLY A 93 26.01 -20.58 -13.83
N GLY A 94 27.01 -19.94 -13.21
CA GLY A 94 27.07 -19.77 -11.76
C GLY A 94 26.11 -18.65 -11.38
N TYR A 95 25.17 -18.92 -10.47
CA TYR A 95 24.19 -17.93 -10.06
C TYR A 95 24.64 -17.21 -8.79
N SER A 96 24.92 -15.92 -9.03
CA SER A 96 25.04 -14.81 -8.11
C SER A 96 23.68 -14.46 -7.49
N ASN A 97 23.67 -13.79 -6.33
CA ASN A 97 22.55 -13.25 -5.54
C ASN A 97 21.55 -12.34 -6.30
N GLN A 98 21.02 -12.77 -7.45
CA GLN A 98 20.12 -11.97 -8.29
C GLN A 98 18.71 -12.53 -8.44
N ASP A 99 18.42 -13.69 -7.86
CA ASP A 99 17.10 -14.32 -7.93
C ASP A 99 16.17 -13.97 -6.75
N PHE A 100 16.60 -13.08 -5.84
CA PHE A 100 15.75 -12.54 -4.76
C PHE A 100 14.95 -11.32 -5.24
N ARG A 101 14.12 -11.52 -6.27
CA ARG A 101 13.09 -10.55 -6.69
C ARG A 101 11.77 -11.28 -6.86
N GLY A 102 11.15 -11.61 -5.74
CA GLY A 102 9.91 -12.36 -5.80
C GLY A 102 9.15 -12.53 -4.50
N PHE A 103 9.01 -11.51 -3.64
CA PHE A 103 7.76 -11.29 -2.89
C PHE A 103 7.79 -9.90 -2.23
N GLY A 104 6.69 -9.15 -2.35
CA GLY A 104 6.62 -7.74 -1.97
C GLY A 104 6.18 -7.48 -0.53
N GLY A 105 6.61 -6.32 -0.02
CA GLY A 105 6.11 -5.65 1.18
C GLY A 105 7.18 -4.77 1.80
N GLU A 106 6.99 -3.44 1.72
CA GLU A 106 7.81 -2.40 2.35
C GLU A 106 8.14 -2.74 3.82
N ASP A 107 9.42 -2.99 4.14
CA ASP A 107 10.31 -2.07 4.85
C ASP A 107 11.54 -2.81 5.41
N VAL A 108 12.70 -2.20 5.16
CA VAL A 108 14.07 -2.55 5.61
C VAL A 108 14.73 -3.75 4.92
N ASP A 109 15.58 -3.42 3.95
CA ASP A 109 16.61 -4.31 3.41
C ASP A 109 17.64 -4.62 4.51
N LEU A 110 17.43 -5.73 5.22
CA LEU A 110 18.27 -6.14 6.36
C LEU A 110 19.67 -6.63 5.93
N GLY A 111 19.93 -6.76 4.62
CA GLY A 111 21.27 -7.00 4.07
C GLY A 111 22.18 -5.77 4.18
N ASP A 112 21.63 -4.59 3.89
CA ASP A 112 22.36 -3.31 3.88
C ASP A 112 22.67 -2.79 5.30
N LEU A 113 21.83 -3.13 6.29
CA LEU A 113 22.05 -2.74 7.69
C LEU A 113 23.16 -3.56 8.37
N PHE A 114 23.41 -4.79 7.93
CA PHE A 114 24.42 -5.68 8.53
C PHE A 114 25.84 -5.44 7.98
N GLU A 115 25.96 -4.97 6.73
CA GLU A 115 27.25 -4.62 6.13
C GLU A 115 27.89 -3.38 6.81
N GLY A 116 27.06 -2.47 7.33
CA GLY A 116 27.51 -1.26 8.03
C GLY A 116 28.02 -1.46 9.46
N LEU A 117 27.61 -2.54 10.15
CA LEU A 117 27.94 -2.76 11.57
C LEU A 117 29.19 -3.64 11.77
N PHE A 118 29.51 -4.52 10.82
CA PHE A 118 30.60 -5.49 10.95
C PHE A 118 31.81 -5.25 10.03
N GLY A 119 31.78 -4.20 9.19
CA GLY A 119 32.88 -3.84 8.27
C GLY A 119 33.91 -2.84 8.79
N GLY A 120 33.74 -2.30 10.00
CA GLY A 120 34.54 -1.18 10.52
C GLY A 120 35.55 -1.58 11.58
N GLY A 121 36.68 -2.19 11.21
CA GLY A 121 37.70 -2.50 12.20
C GLY A 121 39.02 -3.03 11.67
N ARG A 122 39.77 -2.21 10.91
CA ARG A 122 41.27 -2.18 10.93
C ARG A 122 41.84 -1.12 9.97
N THR A 123 42.14 0.05 10.52
CA THR A 123 43.04 1.09 9.99
C THR A 123 43.54 1.87 11.21
N GLY A 124 44.81 2.07 11.54
CA GLY A 124 46.15 1.77 11.00
C GLY A 124 47.15 2.13 12.14
N PRO A 125 48.38 2.66 11.93
CA PRO A 125 49.07 2.93 10.67
C PRO A 125 50.58 2.54 10.67
N MET A 126 51.14 2.19 9.51
CA MET A 126 52.58 2.40 9.26
C MET A 126 52.91 2.39 7.77
N GLY A 127 53.77 3.34 7.38
CA GLY A 127 54.85 3.08 6.44
C GLY A 127 54.59 3.43 4.99
N GLY A 128 55.17 4.54 4.54
CA GLY A 128 55.29 4.89 3.12
C GLY A 128 56.22 3.96 2.34
N GLY A 129 56.12 4.03 1.02
CA GLY A 129 57.01 3.31 0.11
C GLY A 129 56.52 3.38 -1.32
N SER A 130 57.19 4.21 -2.12
CA SER A 130 57.05 4.28 -3.57
C SER A 130 57.59 3.01 -4.25
N THR A 131 56.74 2.30 -4.99
CA THR A 131 57.18 1.33 -6.02
C THR A 131 56.31 1.46 -7.27
N ARG A 132 56.98 1.71 -8.40
CA ARG A 132 56.44 1.71 -9.75
C ARG A 132 56.01 0.30 -10.17
N GLY A 133 54.89 0.19 -10.88
CA GLY A 133 54.66 -0.92 -11.81
C GLY A 133 53.24 -1.48 -11.82
N SER A 134 52.72 -1.61 -13.03
CA SER A 134 51.57 -2.42 -13.46
C SER A 134 50.21 -1.71 -13.50
N GLY A 135 49.61 -1.81 -14.69
CA GLY A 135 48.44 -1.06 -15.12
C GLY A 135 47.18 -1.47 -14.37
N PHE A 136 46.60 -0.51 -13.66
CA PHE A 136 45.22 -0.59 -13.24
C PHE A 136 44.37 0.00 -14.35
N GLY A 137 43.78 -0.88 -15.16
CA GLY A 137 42.68 -0.51 -16.04
C GLY A 137 41.65 0.24 -15.19
N SER A 138 41.46 1.51 -15.51
CA SER A 138 40.36 2.31 -14.99
C SER A 138 39.09 1.51 -15.24
N ARG A 139 38.54 0.87 -14.20
CA ARG A 139 37.20 0.30 -14.26
C ARG A 139 36.29 1.50 -14.37
N SER A 140 36.01 1.90 -15.62
CA SER A 140 35.06 2.96 -15.92
C SER A 140 33.79 2.63 -15.14
N ALA A 141 33.37 3.56 -14.28
CA ALA A 141 32.16 3.36 -13.50
C ALA A 141 31.01 2.96 -14.44
N PRO A 142 30.16 2.00 -14.06
CA PRO A 142 29.03 1.62 -14.89
C PRO A 142 28.23 2.87 -15.26
N PRO A 143 27.78 2.98 -16.52
CA PRO A 143 27.09 4.17 -16.98
C PRO A 143 25.86 4.42 -16.09
N ARG A 144 25.70 5.67 -15.64
CA ARG A 144 24.62 6.04 -14.72
C ARG A 144 23.29 6.15 -15.47
N LYS A 145 22.21 5.68 -14.84
CA LYS A 145 20.84 5.95 -15.33
C LYS A 145 20.57 7.45 -15.35
N GLY A 146 19.64 7.87 -16.20
CA GLY A 146 19.14 9.25 -16.18
C GLY A 146 18.34 9.54 -14.91
N ALA A 147 18.05 10.82 -14.68
CA ALA A 147 17.35 11.26 -13.48
C ALA A 147 15.87 10.84 -13.47
N ASP A 148 15.32 10.68 -12.27
CA ASP A 148 13.88 10.48 -12.09
C ASP A 148 13.13 11.81 -12.31
N ILE A 149 11.93 11.72 -12.89
CA ILE A 149 11.08 12.90 -13.14
C ILE A 149 9.85 12.83 -12.25
N ALA A 150 9.63 13.88 -11.46
CA ALA A 150 8.43 14.01 -10.63
C ALA A 150 7.28 14.66 -11.41
N TYR A 151 6.12 14.02 -11.39
CA TYR A 151 4.87 14.54 -11.95
C TYR A 151 3.82 14.69 -10.86
N ARG A 152 2.98 15.71 -11.00
CA ARG A 152 1.74 15.84 -10.22
C ARG A 152 0.56 15.59 -11.13
N LEU A 153 -0.23 14.56 -10.80
CA LEU A 153 -1.43 14.21 -11.53
C LEU A 153 -2.65 14.68 -10.75
N ARG A 154 -3.31 15.71 -11.27
CA ARG A 154 -4.61 16.14 -10.75
C ARG A 154 -5.70 15.18 -11.22
N VAL A 155 -6.48 14.67 -10.29
CA VAL A 155 -7.54 13.69 -10.55
C VAL A 155 -8.87 14.25 -10.07
N PRO A 156 -9.90 14.34 -10.92
CA PRO A 156 -11.23 14.73 -10.48
C PRO A 156 -11.74 13.83 -9.35
N PHE A 157 -12.43 14.43 -8.36
CA PHE A 157 -12.93 13.71 -7.19
C PHE A 157 -13.75 12.45 -7.55
N VAL A 158 -14.66 12.59 -8.52
CA VAL A 158 -15.54 11.50 -8.97
C VAL A 158 -14.75 10.38 -9.66
N ASP A 159 -13.73 10.75 -10.44
CA ASP A 159 -12.87 9.80 -11.14
C ASP A 159 -12.02 9.01 -10.14
N ALA A 160 -11.47 9.68 -9.13
CA ALA A 160 -10.75 9.04 -8.05
C ALA A 160 -11.64 8.07 -7.25
N ALA A 161 -12.89 8.46 -6.96
CA ALA A 161 -13.84 7.61 -6.25
C ALA A 161 -14.22 6.35 -7.03
N ARG A 162 -14.23 6.44 -8.36
CA ARG A 162 -14.60 5.35 -9.29
C ARG A 162 -13.41 4.59 -9.87
N LEU A 163 -12.18 5.01 -9.57
CA LEU A 163 -10.95 4.48 -10.17
C LEU A 163 -10.97 4.54 -11.71
N ILE A 164 -11.42 5.67 -12.26
CA ILE A 164 -11.35 5.89 -13.71
C ILE A 164 -9.88 6.07 -14.11
N ASP A 165 -9.44 5.34 -15.13
CA ASP A 165 -8.07 5.43 -15.66
C ASP A 165 -7.75 6.86 -16.07
N GLN A 166 -6.59 7.35 -15.63
CA GLN A 166 -6.17 8.73 -15.82
C GLN A 166 -5.14 8.84 -16.92
N ARG A 167 -5.31 9.79 -17.82
CA ARG A 167 -4.38 10.00 -18.93
C ARG A 167 -3.33 11.04 -18.55
N ILE A 168 -2.06 10.66 -18.60
CA ILE A 168 -0.92 11.56 -18.35
C ILE A 168 -0.02 11.64 -19.57
N THR A 169 0.38 12.86 -19.93
CA THR A 169 1.41 13.12 -20.95
C THR A 169 2.74 13.38 -20.25
N LEU A 170 3.74 12.58 -20.57
CA LEU A 170 5.09 12.69 -20.01
C LEU A 170 5.91 13.74 -20.77
N SER A 171 7.08 14.08 -20.21
CA SER A 171 8.04 15.02 -20.80
C SER A 171 8.57 14.59 -22.18
N ASP A 172 8.54 13.29 -22.49
CA ASP A 172 8.89 12.74 -23.80
C ASP A 172 7.75 12.84 -24.83
N GLY A 173 6.63 13.45 -24.47
CA GLY A 173 5.43 13.61 -25.29
C GLY A 173 4.55 12.36 -25.37
N LYS A 174 4.95 11.23 -24.78
CA LYS A 174 4.13 10.02 -24.78
C LYS A 174 3.00 10.15 -23.78
N THR A 175 1.85 9.63 -24.17
CA THR A 175 0.67 9.58 -23.34
C THR A 175 0.47 8.17 -22.81
N ILE A 176 0.22 8.05 -21.51
CA ILE A 176 0.01 6.78 -20.81
C ILE A 176 -1.30 6.84 -20.05
N ASP A 177 -2.07 5.75 -20.12
CA ASP A 177 -3.25 5.55 -19.29
C ASP A 177 -2.83 4.88 -17.97
N LEU A 178 -3.09 5.58 -16.87
CA LEU A 178 -2.63 5.26 -15.52
C LEU A 178 -3.80 4.75 -14.68
N LYS A 179 -3.71 3.49 -14.28
CA LYS A 179 -4.71 2.84 -13.43
C LYS A 179 -4.53 3.28 -11.99
N LEU A 180 -5.56 3.90 -11.42
CA LEU A 180 -5.56 4.31 -10.02
C LEU A 180 -5.69 3.09 -9.10
N PRO A 181 -4.87 2.98 -8.04
CA PRO A 181 -4.98 1.88 -7.09
C PRO A 181 -6.24 1.99 -6.22
N ALA A 182 -6.74 0.85 -5.75
CA ALA A 182 -7.85 0.84 -4.78
C ALA A 182 -7.45 1.55 -3.49
N GLY A 183 -8.34 2.39 -2.95
CA GLY A 183 -8.04 3.22 -1.78
C GLY A 183 -7.06 4.35 -2.06
N VAL A 184 -6.95 4.81 -3.31
CA VAL A 184 -6.14 5.99 -3.67
C VAL A 184 -6.51 7.19 -2.82
N GLU A 185 -5.51 7.90 -2.32
CA GLU A 185 -5.61 9.15 -1.56
C GLU A 185 -4.75 10.23 -2.22
N SER A 186 -5.07 11.50 -1.97
CA SER A 186 -4.14 12.58 -2.33
C SER A 186 -2.79 12.35 -1.66
N GLY A 187 -1.71 12.53 -2.40
CA GLY A 187 -0.35 12.18 -1.96
C GLY A 187 0.09 10.77 -2.33
N THR A 188 -0.79 9.91 -2.84
CA THR A 188 -0.40 8.57 -3.33
C THR A 188 0.64 8.72 -4.44
N GLN A 189 1.80 8.11 -4.27
CA GLN A 189 2.89 8.14 -5.25
C GLN A 189 2.93 6.83 -6.05
N MET A 190 3.01 6.95 -7.37
CA MET A 190 3.09 5.82 -8.30
C MET A 190 4.35 5.94 -9.15
N ARG A 191 5.06 4.82 -9.32
CA ARG A 191 6.32 4.79 -10.06
C ARG A 191 6.15 4.11 -11.41
N LEU A 192 6.45 4.84 -12.48
CA LEU A 192 6.50 4.33 -13.85
C LEU A 192 7.96 4.10 -14.23
N ARG A 193 8.35 2.81 -14.26
CA ARG A 193 9.75 2.41 -14.48
C ARG A 193 10.24 2.80 -15.88
N GLY A 194 11.44 3.37 -15.97
CA GLY A 194 12.07 3.72 -17.26
C GLY A 194 11.38 4.87 -18.00
N LYS A 195 10.59 5.69 -17.30
CA LYS A 195 9.87 6.85 -17.84
C LYS A 195 10.42 8.21 -17.35
N GLY A 196 11.60 8.20 -16.74
CA GLY A 196 12.37 9.39 -16.38
C GLY A 196 13.28 9.85 -17.51
N GLU A 197 14.31 10.65 -17.18
CA GLU A 197 15.25 11.16 -18.17
C GLU A 197 16.12 10.06 -18.76
N GLN A 198 16.54 10.21 -20.01
CA GLN A 198 17.45 9.29 -20.67
C GLN A 198 18.88 9.53 -20.16
N GLY A 199 19.53 8.49 -19.64
CA GLY A 199 20.95 8.52 -19.30
C GLY A 199 21.77 7.45 -20.03
N PRO A 200 23.11 7.53 -19.96
CA PRO A 200 24.01 6.54 -20.57
C PRO A 200 23.78 5.10 -20.06
N GLY A 201 23.27 4.94 -18.82
CA GLY A 201 22.95 3.67 -18.18
C GLY A 201 21.49 3.25 -18.30
N GLY A 202 20.71 3.91 -19.17
CA GLY A 202 19.27 3.73 -19.31
C GLY A 202 18.47 4.88 -18.72
N ALA A 203 17.15 4.84 -18.89
CA ALA A 203 16.26 5.86 -18.38
C ALA A 203 16.05 5.77 -16.86
N GLY A 204 15.84 6.91 -16.21
CA GLY A 204 15.29 7.00 -14.86
C GLY A 204 13.81 6.61 -14.79
N ASP A 205 13.15 6.86 -13.67
CA ASP A 205 11.73 6.56 -13.45
C ASP A 205 10.88 7.85 -13.44
N ALA A 206 9.59 7.73 -13.76
CA ALA A 206 8.63 8.81 -13.50
C ALA A 206 7.90 8.55 -12.17
N LEU A 207 7.96 9.51 -11.27
CA LEU A 207 7.30 9.48 -9.96
C LEU A 207 6.06 10.37 -10.02
N VAL A 208 4.89 9.74 -10.12
CA VAL A 208 3.61 10.44 -10.25
C VAL A 208 2.92 10.52 -8.90
N THR A 209 2.77 11.73 -8.36
CA THR A 209 2.00 11.99 -7.14
C THR A 209 0.57 12.38 -7.51
N VAL A 210 -0.41 11.67 -6.95
CA VAL A 210 -1.83 11.94 -7.17
C VAL A 210 -2.28 13.11 -6.30
N GLU A 211 -2.97 14.08 -6.90
CA GLU A 211 -3.67 15.15 -6.21
C GLU A 211 -5.16 15.08 -6.56
N ILE A 212 -6.00 14.64 -5.62
CA ILE A 212 -7.45 14.58 -5.85
C ILE A 212 -8.01 16.00 -5.72
N ASP A 213 -8.72 16.45 -6.75
CA ASP A 213 -9.36 17.76 -6.77
C ASP A 213 -10.49 17.86 -5.75
N LYS A 214 -10.69 19.05 -5.21
CA LYS A 214 -11.85 19.36 -4.37
C LYS A 214 -13.12 19.34 -5.22
N HIS A 215 -14.21 18.81 -4.67
CA HIS A 215 -15.52 18.85 -5.30
C HIS A 215 -16.41 19.93 -4.64
N PRO A 216 -17.26 20.66 -5.39
CA PRO A 216 -18.09 21.73 -4.82
C PRO A 216 -19.10 21.28 -3.76
N HIS A 217 -19.55 20.03 -3.84
CA HIS A 217 -20.61 19.49 -2.97
C HIS A 217 -20.22 18.21 -2.24
N PHE A 218 -19.06 17.64 -2.56
CA PHE A 218 -18.64 16.37 -1.96
C PHE A 218 -17.40 16.60 -1.13
N GLU A 219 -17.44 16.07 0.08
CA GLU A 219 -16.28 15.98 0.95
C GLU A 219 -15.91 14.51 1.13
N ARG A 220 -14.62 14.22 1.15
CA ARG A 220 -14.12 12.87 1.44
C ARG A 220 -13.85 12.74 2.94
N ASP A 221 -14.37 11.67 3.53
CA ASP A 221 -14.12 11.26 4.91
C ASP A 221 -13.68 9.79 4.91
N GLY A 222 -12.36 9.57 4.82
CA GLY A 222 -11.78 8.24 4.65
C GLY A 222 -12.24 7.58 3.35
N ASP A 223 -12.98 6.48 3.46
CA ASP A 223 -13.63 5.79 2.33
C ASP A 223 -15.03 6.35 2.03
N ARG A 224 -15.59 7.20 2.88
CA ARG A 224 -16.93 7.76 2.73
C ARG A 224 -16.91 9.07 1.95
N VAL A 225 -18.07 9.38 1.37
CA VAL A 225 -18.36 10.66 0.72
C VAL A 225 -19.46 11.36 1.50
N ARG A 226 -19.27 12.61 1.89
CA ARG A 226 -20.30 13.42 2.55
C ARG A 226 -20.91 14.41 1.55
N LEU A 227 -22.22 14.59 1.66
CA LEU A 227 -23.01 15.55 0.89
C LEU A 227 -24.03 16.19 1.83
N GLU A 228 -24.11 17.52 1.81
CA GLU A 228 -25.26 18.24 2.36
C GLU A 228 -26.32 18.34 1.26
N LEU A 229 -27.49 17.76 1.51
CA LEU A 229 -28.60 17.75 0.56
C LEU A 229 -29.63 18.79 0.96
N PRO A 230 -29.74 19.91 0.21
CA PRO A 230 -30.83 20.84 0.40
C PRO A 230 -32.14 20.20 -0.03
N ILE A 231 -33.14 20.27 0.86
CA ILE A 231 -34.53 19.88 0.58
C ILE A 231 -35.47 21.00 0.97
N THR A 232 -36.64 21.03 0.34
CA THR A 232 -37.70 21.98 0.69
C THR A 232 -38.36 21.60 2.03
N LEU A 233 -38.95 22.59 2.70
CA LEU A 233 -39.77 22.34 3.89
C LEU A 233 -40.93 21.37 3.60
N SER A 234 -41.54 21.44 2.41
CA SER A 234 -42.61 20.52 2.02
C SER A 234 -42.12 19.07 1.93
N GLU A 235 -40.95 18.82 1.36
CA GLU A 235 -40.36 17.47 1.29
C GLU A 235 -40.00 16.94 2.69
N ALA A 236 -39.52 17.80 3.58
CA ALA A 236 -39.24 17.43 4.97
C ALA A 236 -40.52 17.04 5.73
N VAL A 237 -41.58 17.83 5.61
CA VAL A 237 -42.85 17.62 6.33
C VAL A 237 -43.63 16.45 5.75
N ARG A 238 -43.83 16.43 4.42
CA ARG A 238 -44.70 15.46 3.74
C ARG A 238 -43.97 14.19 3.30
N GLY A 239 -42.64 14.20 3.32
CA GLY A 239 -41.84 13.16 2.69
C GLY A 239 -41.88 13.26 1.16
N GLY A 240 -41.17 12.36 0.50
CA GLY A 240 -41.11 12.33 -0.96
C GLY A 240 -39.90 11.58 -1.49
N LYS A 241 -39.68 11.64 -2.80
CA LYS A 241 -38.48 11.11 -3.44
C LYS A 241 -37.67 12.27 -4.01
N VAL A 242 -36.44 12.43 -3.54
CA VAL A 242 -35.53 13.50 -3.96
C VAL A 242 -34.38 12.88 -4.75
N ARG A 243 -33.94 13.56 -5.83
CA ARG A 243 -32.78 13.13 -6.62
C ARG A 243 -31.50 13.56 -5.91
N VAL A 244 -30.63 12.60 -5.61
CA VAL A 244 -29.37 12.83 -4.90
C VAL A 244 -28.19 12.54 -5.82
N PRO A 245 -27.26 13.49 -6.02
CA PRO A 245 -26.05 13.24 -6.77
C PRO A 245 -25.15 12.27 -5.99
N THR A 246 -24.58 11.29 -6.70
CA THR A 246 -23.54 10.40 -6.17
C THR A 246 -22.36 10.37 -7.12
N VAL A 247 -21.24 9.82 -6.67
CA VAL A 247 -20.06 9.61 -7.53
C VAL A 247 -20.38 8.69 -8.72
N ASP A 248 -21.34 7.77 -8.61
CA ASP A 248 -21.74 6.86 -9.69
C ASP A 248 -22.86 7.40 -10.59
N GLY A 249 -23.27 8.64 -10.38
CA GLY A 249 -24.47 9.22 -10.96
C GLY A 249 -25.64 9.30 -9.98
N PRO A 250 -26.70 10.00 -10.34
CA PRO A 250 -27.77 10.36 -9.42
C PRO A 250 -28.68 9.17 -9.07
N VAL A 251 -29.15 9.14 -7.83
CA VAL A 251 -30.10 8.14 -7.32
C VAL A 251 -31.33 8.80 -6.69
N MET A 252 -32.45 8.09 -6.61
CA MET A 252 -33.63 8.58 -5.89
C MET A 252 -33.55 8.17 -4.41
N LEU A 253 -33.55 9.15 -3.51
CA LEU A 253 -33.62 8.96 -2.07
C LEU A 253 -35.04 9.22 -1.58
N THR A 254 -35.60 8.28 -0.83
CA THR A 254 -36.91 8.45 -0.19
C THR A 254 -36.75 9.17 1.15
N ILE A 255 -37.27 10.39 1.23
CA ILE A 255 -37.39 11.17 2.46
C ILE A 255 -38.69 10.78 3.17
N LYS A 256 -38.59 10.46 4.46
CA LYS A 256 -39.77 10.13 5.28
C LYS A 256 -40.49 11.42 5.70
N PRO A 257 -41.82 11.40 5.83
CA PRO A 257 -42.54 12.52 6.44
C PRO A 257 -41.98 12.84 7.84
N GLY A 258 -41.84 14.12 8.16
CA GLY A 258 -41.26 14.59 9.42
C GLY A 258 -39.74 14.41 9.53
N THR A 259 -39.00 14.35 8.42
CA THR A 259 -37.53 14.28 8.46
C THR A 259 -36.95 15.64 8.87
N SER A 260 -36.23 15.68 9.98
CA SER A 260 -35.59 16.91 10.47
C SER A 260 -34.29 17.23 9.74
N GLY A 261 -33.93 18.53 9.71
CA GLY A 261 -32.59 18.97 9.34
C GLY A 261 -31.51 18.33 10.22
N GLY A 262 -30.32 18.11 9.65
CA GLY A 262 -29.21 17.41 10.29
C GLY A 262 -29.31 15.88 10.26
N THR A 263 -30.47 15.31 9.91
CA THR A 263 -30.62 13.86 9.73
C THR A 263 -29.65 13.38 8.66
N THR A 264 -28.83 12.36 8.98
CA THR A 264 -27.87 11.78 8.03
C THR A 264 -28.39 10.45 7.51
N MET A 265 -28.58 10.36 6.20
CA MET A 265 -29.03 9.17 5.48
C MET A 265 -27.86 8.51 4.75
N ARG A 266 -27.83 7.18 4.74
CA ARG A 266 -26.73 6.41 4.15
C ARG A 266 -27.09 5.81 2.80
N LEU A 267 -26.29 6.09 1.78
CA LEU A 267 -26.32 5.41 0.48
C LEU A 267 -25.16 4.41 0.41
N SER A 268 -25.49 3.12 0.53
CA SER A 268 -24.51 2.03 0.59
C SER A 268 -23.69 1.91 -0.70
N GLY A 269 -22.38 1.75 -0.57
CA GLY A 269 -21.46 1.49 -1.69
C GLY A 269 -21.23 2.68 -2.62
N LYS A 270 -21.65 3.89 -2.22
CA LYS A 270 -21.50 5.15 -2.97
C LYS A 270 -20.31 6.00 -2.55
N GLY A 271 -19.35 5.42 -1.84
CA GLY A 271 -18.09 6.05 -1.44
C GLY A 271 -16.88 5.66 -2.31
N PHE A 272 -15.69 5.93 -1.79
CA PHE A 272 -14.40 5.56 -2.39
C PHE A 272 -14.15 4.05 -2.27
N SER A 273 -13.32 3.51 -3.17
CA SER A 273 -12.81 2.14 -3.07
C SER A 273 -11.93 1.97 -1.82
N ARG A 274 -11.97 0.79 -1.20
CA ARG A 274 -11.08 0.43 -0.08
C ARG A 274 -9.89 -0.37 -0.57
N LYS A 275 -8.75 -0.24 0.12
CA LYS A 275 -7.56 -1.09 -0.11
C LYS A 275 -7.87 -2.59 0.05
N THR A 276 -8.77 -2.94 0.97
CA THR A 276 -9.19 -4.33 1.24
C THR A 276 -10.28 -4.85 0.29
N GLY A 277 -10.67 -4.05 -0.71
CA GLY A 277 -11.79 -4.35 -1.59
C GLY A 277 -13.15 -3.79 -1.11
N GLY A 278 -14.08 -3.69 -2.05
CA GLY A 278 -15.37 -3.04 -1.83
C GLY A 278 -15.27 -1.50 -1.80
N ARG A 279 -16.38 -0.86 -1.40
CA ARG A 279 -16.52 0.61 -1.38
C ARG A 279 -17.14 1.13 -0.10
N GLY A 280 -16.72 2.32 0.28
CA GLY A 280 -17.38 3.15 1.29
C GLY A 280 -18.80 3.53 0.92
N ASP A 281 -19.42 4.29 1.81
CA ASP A 281 -20.79 4.76 1.68
C ASP A 281 -20.81 6.26 1.42
N GLN A 282 -21.90 6.75 0.83
CA GLN A 282 -22.18 8.18 0.82
C GLN A 282 -23.13 8.53 1.97
N LEU A 283 -22.75 9.51 2.77
CA LEU A 283 -23.52 10.07 3.86
C LEU A 283 -24.16 11.37 3.37
N VAL A 284 -25.49 11.41 3.44
CA VAL A 284 -26.31 12.52 2.95
C VAL A 284 -26.95 13.19 4.14
N THR A 285 -26.46 14.37 4.52
CA THR A 285 -27.00 15.15 5.63
C THR A 285 -28.06 16.11 5.10
N ILE A 286 -29.27 16.01 5.65
CA ILE A 286 -30.41 16.80 5.20
C ILE A 286 -30.28 18.25 5.70
N GLN A 287 -30.42 19.21 4.78
CA GLN A 287 -30.53 20.63 5.09
C GLN A 287 -31.88 21.13 4.60
N ILE A 288 -32.73 21.63 5.51
CA ILE A 288 -34.01 22.21 5.11
C ILE A 288 -33.78 23.65 4.69
N VAL A 289 -34.15 23.97 3.46
CA VAL A 289 -34.05 25.31 2.89
C VAL A 289 -35.45 25.90 2.74
N LEU A 290 -35.63 27.12 3.25
CA LEU A 290 -36.87 27.88 3.13
C LEU A 290 -36.96 28.51 1.72
N PRO A 291 -38.17 28.70 1.17
CA PRO A 291 -38.34 29.41 -0.09
C PRO A 291 -37.88 30.86 0.03
N GLU A 292 -37.42 31.44 -1.08
CA GLU A 292 -37.03 32.87 -1.13
C GLU A 292 -38.23 33.78 -0.84
N ASP A 293 -39.39 33.47 -1.43
CA ASP A 293 -40.66 34.12 -1.09
C ASP A 293 -41.34 33.38 0.07
N ILE A 294 -41.28 34.00 1.24
CA ILE A 294 -41.86 33.47 2.48
C ILE A 294 -43.34 33.80 2.66
N GLY A 295 -43.93 34.71 1.87
CA GLY A 295 -45.30 35.19 2.07
C GLY A 295 -46.35 34.08 2.09
N PRO A 296 -46.38 33.18 1.08
CA PRO A 296 -47.28 32.03 1.08
C PRO A 296 -47.07 31.08 2.26
N LEU A 297 -45.82 30.91 2.69
CA LEU A 297 -45.49 30.05 3.83
C LEU A 297 -45.95 30.68 5.15
N GLN A 298 -45.77 31.99 5.33
CA GLN A 298 -46.27 32.72 6.50
C GLN A 298 -47.80 32.62 6.60
N GLN A 299 -48.51 32.82 5.48
CA GLN A 299 -49.96 32.67 5.45
C GLN A 299 -50.39 31.23 5.78
N ALA A 300 -49.67 30.23 5.29
CA ALA A 300 -49.96 28.82 5.60
C ALA A 300 -49.73 28.45 7.08
N LEU A 301 -48.91 29.22 7.79
CA LEU A 301 -48.62 29.04 9.22
C LEU A 301 -49.41 30.00 10.12
N GLU A 302 -50.32 30.80 9.57
CA GLU A 302 -51.11 31.75 10.34
C GLU A 302 -51.96 31.02 11.39
N GLY A 303 -51.81 31.42 12.67
CA GLY A 303 -52.47 30.78 13.81
C GLY A 303 -51.84 29.47 14.28
N TRP A 304 -50.78 28.97 13.62
CA TRP A 304 -49.99 27.83 14.09
C TRP A 304 -48.78 28.29 14.90
N THR A 305 -48.56 27.62 16.04
CA THR A 305 -47.40 27.88 16.90
C THR A 305 -46.76 26.55 17.27
N ASP A 306 -45.44 26.45 17.12
CA ASP A 306 -44.65 25.33 17.65
C ASP A 306 -44.33 25.59 19.13
N THR A 307 -44.82 24.73 20.03
CA THR A 307 -44.55 24.82 21.47
C THR A 307 -43.29 24.06 21.89
N SER A 308 -42.57 23.43 20.95
CA SER A 308 -41.34 22.73 21.26
C SER A 308 -40.20 23.69 21.61
N ASP A 309 -39.29 23.24 22.48
CA ASP A 309 -38.05 23.95 22.79
C ASP A 309 -36.84 23.17 22.25
N PRO A 310 -36.44 23.41 20.99
CA PRO A 310 -35.31 22.70 20.37
C PRO A 310 -33.94 23.13 20.93
N ARG A 311 -33.90 23.98 21.95
CA ARG A 311 -32.66 24.44 22.61
C ARG A 311 -32.60 24.07 24.09
N ALA A 312 -33.54 23.28 24.58
CA ALA A 312 -33.66 22.93 26.00
C ALA A 312 -32.38 22.26 26.57
N ASP A 313 -31.58 21.61 25.73
CA ASP A 313 -30.33 20.93 26.07
C ASP A 313 -29.07 21.82 25.95
N LEU A 314 -29.17 22.99 25.31
CA LEU A 314 -28.03 23.90 25.12
C LEU A 314 -27.77 24.83 26.32
N SER A 315 -28.65 24.85 27.31
CA SER A 315 -28.57 25.76 28.46
C SER A 315 -27.83 25.16 29.68
N THR A 316 -26.85 24.29 29.47
CA THR A 316 -26.05 23.67 30.56
C THR A 316 -24.64 24.23 30.64
#